data_AF-A0A1J5WG12-F1
#
_entry.id   AF-A0A1J5WG12-F1
#
_cell.length_a   1.000
_cell.length_b   1.000
_cell.length_c   1.000
_cell.angle_alpha   90.00
_cell.angle_beta   90.00
_cell.angle_gamma   90.00
#
_symmetry.space_group_name_H-M   'P 1'
#
loop_
_entity.id
_entity.type
_entity.pdbx_description
1 polymer ?
#
loop_
_entity_poly.entity_id
_entity_poly.type
_entity_poly.pdbx_seq_one_letter_code
_entity_poly.pdbx_strand_id
1 'polypeptide(L)'
;MEKIVLATSQIENIAEILEPENKNIWAWIGKAKKMGLSDYALGILPKLRIHEENEMEGLWLSAEEPEYIAEILEMENNSISLGKVKILELCSHAVETLPKLKFHGEYVMERLGLEALFSEHTAEIPKIENNSIWIGKMKRLELHFYAIEILPKFRIHRENVMEELVLNADSPEHITKILEAKDKSIWIGRVRKVSPIEHAKRIKGKLDFTLITPDDQEENGGD
;
A
#
# COMPACT_ATOMS: atom_id res chain seq x y z
N MET A 1 8.38 -6.84 -21.78
CA MET A 1 9.43 -5.94 -21.26
C MET A 1 9.52 -6.24 -19.78
N GLU A 2 10.69 -6.59 -19.25
CA GLU A 2 10.76 -7.22 -17.93
C GLU A 2 10.70 -6.22 -16.76
N LYS A 3 11.24 -5.01 -16.94
CA LYS A 3 11.27 -3.97 -15.90
C LYS A 3 11.28 -2.57 -16.51
N ILE A 4 10.53 -1.64 -15.92
CA ILE A 4 10.54 -0.20 -16.19
C ILE A 4 10.92 0.51 -14.89
N VAL A 5 11.85 1.45 -14.92
CA VAL A 5 12.15 2.32 -13.78
C VAL A 5 12.24 3.75 -14.29
N LEU A 6 11.44 4.64 -13.71
CA LEU A 6 11.45 6.06 -14.00
C LEU A 6 11.68 6.81 -12.69
N ALA A 7 12.66 7.69 -12.68
CA ALA A 7 12.98 8.54 -11.55
C ALA A 7 13.34 9.93 -12.08
N THR A 8 12.72 10.97 -11.54
CA THR A 8 13.07 12.35 -11.91
C THR A 8 12.65 13.33 -10.82
N SER A 9 13.58 14.19 -10.44
CA SER A 9 13.36 15.31 -9.53
C SER A 9 12.97 16.62 -10.26
N GLN A 10 12.72 16.54 -11.57
CA GLN A 10 12.25 17.66 -12.39
C GLN A 10 10.95 17.29 -13.12
N ILE A 11 9.97 18.20 -13.07
CA ILE A 11 8.64 18.02 -13.67
C ILE A 11 8.69 18.12 -15.21
N GLU A 12 9.65 18.88 -15.75
CA GLU A 12 9.83 19.05 -17.19
C GLU A 12 10.15 17.72 -17.88
N ASN A 13 10.82 16.80 -17.18
CA ASN A 13 11.20 15.49 -17.70
C ASN A 13 10.01 14.54 -17.91
N ILE A 14 8.89 14.76 -17.21
CA ILE A 14 7.66 13.99 -17.43
C ILE A 14 6.70 14.71 -18.38
N ALA A 15 6.83 16.02 -18.60
CA ALA A 15 5.87 16.79 -19.41
C ALA A 15 5.67 16.18 -20.80
N GLU A 16 6.75 15.82 -21.49
CA GLU A 16 6.73 15.21 -22.83
C GLU A 16 6.18 13.77 -22.84
N ILE A 17 6.32 13.06 -21.71
CA ILE A 17 5.77 11.70 -21.50
C ILE A 17 4.24 11.77 -21.29
N LEU A 18 3.77 12.85 -20.67
CA LEU A 18 2.37 13.07 -20.32
C LEU A 18 1.54 13.66 -21.48
N GLU A 19 2.17 14.04 -22.60
CA GLU A 19 1.51 14.52 -23.80
C GLU A 19 0.52 13.45 -24.33
N PRO A 20 -0.77 13.79 -24.54
CA PRO A 20 -1.81 12.83 -24.91
C PRO A 20 -1.58 12.14 -26.27
N GLU A 21 -0.69 12.69 -27.11
CA GLU A 21 -0.32 12.13 -28.40
C GLU A 21 0.70 10.97 -28.30
N ASN A 22 1.33 10.77 -27.13
CA ASN A 22 2.37 9.76 -26.92
C ASN A 22 1.80 8.34 -26.67
N LYS A 23 1.15 7.78 -27.70
CA LYS A 23 0.49 6.45 -27.67
C LYS A 23 1.46 5.28 -27.42
N ASN A 24 2.76 5.47 -27.61
CA ASN A 24 3.77 4.42 -27.48
C ASN A 24 4.00 4.00 -26.03
N ILE A 25 3.85 4.93 -25.08
CA ILE A 25 4.02 4.67 -23.65
C ILE A 25 3.02 3.61 -23.16
N TRP A 26 1.75 3.73 -23.53
CA TRP A 26 0.68 2.81 -23.10
C TRP A 26 0.89 1.36 -23.59
N ALA A 27 1.49 1.19 -24.77
CA ALA A 27 1.77 -0.14 -25.32
C ALA A 27 2.88 -0.90 -24.57
N TRP A 28 3.78 -0.18 -23.87
CA TRP A 28 4.89 -0.77 -23.11
C TRP A 28 4.50 -1.08 -21.66
N ILE A 29 3.68 -0.22 -21.06
CA ILE A 29 3.23 -0.37 -19.67
C ILE A 29 2.35 -1.61 -19.49
N GLY A 30 1.42 -1.87 -20.42
CA GLY A 30 0.58 -3.07 -20.38
C GLY A 30 1.34 -4.40 -20.58
N LYS A 31 2.66 -4.36 -20.76
CA LYS A 31 3.53 -5.54 -20.89
C LYS A 31 4.66 -5.55 -19.85
N ALA A 32 4.68 -4.60 -18.93
CA ALA A 32 5.72 -4.46 -17.93
C ALA A 32 5.42 -5.38 -16.75
N LYS A 33 6.33 -6.31 -16.47
CA LYS A 33 6.22 -7.18 -15.28
C LYS A 33 6.57 -6.43 -14.00
N LYS A 34 7.50 -5.48 -14.06
CA LYS A 34 8.02 -4.74 -12.90
C LYS A 34 8.09 -3.26 -13.21
N MET A 35 7.65 -2.41 -12.30
CA MET A 35 7.66 -0.95 -12.50
C MET A 35 8.09 -0.22 -11.23
N GLY A 36 9.07 0.69 -11.34
CA GLY A 36 9.45 1.64 -10.30
C GLY A 36 9.19 3.07 -10.76
N LEU A 37 8.50 3.86 -9.93
CA LEU A 37 8.29 5.30 -10.14
C LEU A 37 8.81 6.05 -8.91
N SER A 38 9.73 6.98 -9.12
CA SER A 38 10.27 7.84 -8.06
C SER A 38 10.04 9.32 -8.37
N ASP A 39 9.69 10.07 -7.34
CA ASP A 39 9.55 11.53 -7.34
C ASP A 39 8.52 12.00 -8.38
N TYR A 40 8.82 12.99 -9.22
CA TYR A 40 7.87 13.46 -10.23
C TYR A 40 7.43 12.36 -11.21
N ALA A 41 8.17 11.25 -11.35
CA ALA A 41 7.71 10.12 -12.16
C ALA A 41 6.38 9.53 -11.64
N LEU A 42 6.01 9.75 -10.38
CA LEU A 42 4.71 9.37 -9.83
C LEU A 42 3.55 10.05 -10.54
N GLY A 43 3.71 11.28 -11.05
CA GLY A 43 2.68 11.98 -11.81
C GLY A 43 2.22 11.26 -13.09
N ILE A 44 2.98 10.25 -13.54
CA ILE A 44 2.60 9.39 -14.66
C ILE A 44 1.57 8.34 -14.21
N LEU A 45 1.57 7.91 -12.95
CA LEU A 45 0.75 6.82 -12.41
C LEU A 45 -0.75 6.95 -12.77
N PRO A 46 -1.41 8.11 -12.59
CA PRO A 46 -2.82 8.28 -12.98
C PRO A 46 -3.07 8.11 -14.49
N LYS A 47 -2.05 8.38 -15.31
CA LYS A 47 -2.14 8.38 -16.78
C LYS A 47 -1.83 7.01 -17.38
N LEU A 48 -1.18 6.11 -16.63
CA LEU A 48 -0.80 4.76 -17.08
C LEU A 48 -1.97 3.92 -17.60
N ARG A 49 -3.22 4.22 -17.21
CA ARG A 49 -4.45 3.50 -17.61
C ARG A 49 -4.23 1.97 -17.59
N ILE A 50 -3.68 1.48 -16.47
CA ILE A 50 -3.37 0.07 -16.30
C ILE A 50 -4.68 -0.72 -16.43
N HIS A 51 -4.72 -1.62 -17.41
CA HIS A 51 -5.90 -2.44 -17.65
C HIS A 51 -6.17 -3.34 -16.44
N GLU A 52 -7.44 -3.62 -16.13
CA GLU A 52 -7.82 -4.41 -14.95
C GLU A 52 -7.21 -5.82 -14.97
N GLU A 53 -7.11 -6.41 -16.15
CA GLU A 53 -6.47 -7.71 -16.39
C GLU A 53 -4.93 -7.67 -16.46
N ASN A 54 -4.29 -6.50 -16.33
CA ASN A 54 -2.84 -6.41 -16.39
C ASN A 54 -2.22 -7.04 -15.14
N GLU A 55 -1.41 -8.08 -15.34
CA GLU A 55 -0.70 -8.77 -14.27
C GLU A 55 0.73 -8.24 -14.14
N MET A 56 1.01 -7.56 -13.03
CA MET A 56 2.32 -7.02 -12.69
C MET A 56 2.91 -7.78 -11.51
N GLU A 57 4.17 -8.22 -11.63
CA GLU A 57 4.91 -8.86 -10.56
C GLU A 57 5.31 -7.89 -9.44
N GLY A 58 5.56 -6.61 -9.76
CA GLY A 58 5.88 -5.62 -8.73
C GLY A 58 5.77 -4.17 -9.17
N LEU A 59 5.25 -3.32 -8.28
CA LEU A 59 5.16 -1.87 -8.40
C LEU A 59 5.83 -1.22 -7.18
N TRP A 60 6.81 -0.36 -7.40
CA TRP A 60 7.51 0.41 -6.35
C TRP A 60 7.29 1.89 -6.58
N LEU A 61 6.75 2.59 -5.59
CA LEU A 61 6.47 4.03 -5.63
C LEU A 61 7.25 4.71 -4.51
N SER A 62 8.01 5.77 -4.82
CA SER A 62 8.78 6.53 -3.82
C SER A 62 8.67 8.02 -4.09
N ALA A 63 8.55 8.83 -3.05
CA ALA A 63 8.63 10.29 -3.16
C ALA A 63 9.40 10.84 -1.97
N GLU A 64 10.54 11.47 -2.24
CA GLU A 64 11.35 12.10 -1.19
C GLU A 64 10.71 13.38 -0.63
N GLU A 65 9.92 14.08 -1.45
CA GLU A 65 9.31 15.36 -1.10
C GLU A 65 7.78 15.35 -1.36
N PRO A 66 6.98 16.10 -0.59
CA PRO A 66 5.52 16.11 -0.71
C PRO A 66 5.03 16.70 -2.04
N GLU A 67 5.79 17.59 -2.69
CA GLU A 67 5.41 18.19 -3.97
C GLU A 67 5.28 17.15 -5.08
N TYR A 68 6.01 16.03 -4.99
CA TYR A 68 5.99 14.96 -6.00
C TYR A 68 4.68 14.18 -6.04
N ILE A 69 3.89 14.24 -4.96
CA ILE A 69 2.60 13.55 -4.86
C ILE A 69 1.40 14.51 -4.88
N ALA A 70 1.63 15.82 -4.93
CA ALA A 70 0.57 16.83 -4.80
C ALA A 70 -0.59 16.59 -5.78
N GLU A 71 -0.29 16.35 -7.07
CA GLU A 71 -1.30 16.06 -8.09
C GLU A 71 -2.11 14.79 -7.78
N ILE A 72 -1.47 13.76 -7.23
CA ILE A 72 -2.14 12.51 -6.85
C ILE A 72 -3.05 12.74 -5.64
N LEU A 73 -2.61 13.54 -4.67
CA LEU A 73 -3.39 13.82 -3.46
C LEU A 73 -4.69 14.60 -3.76
N GLU A 74 -4.71 15.40 -4.83
CA GLU A 74 -5.90 16.11 -5.31
C GLU A 74 -6.95 15.18 -5.97
N MET A 75 -6.57 13.95 -6.34
CA MET A 75 -7.48 13.00 -6.98
C MET A 75 -8.50 12.44 -6.00
N GLU A 76 -9.61 11.93 -6.52
CA GLU A 76 -10.59 11.19 -5.73
C GLU A 76 -10.00 9.87 -5.19
N ASN A 77 -10.48 9.44 -4.02
CA ASN A 77 -10.06 8.16 -3.45
C ASN A 77 -10.49 7.00 -4.37
N ASN A 78 -9.66 5.97 -4.50
CA ASN A 78 -9.86 4.84 -5.42
C ASN A 78 -10.02 5.23 -6.91
N SER A 79 -9.40 6.33 -7.36
CA SER A 79 -9.45 6.76 -8.77
C SER A 79 -8.33 6.15 -9.63
N ILE A 80 -7.22 5.74 -9.04
CA ILE A 80 -6.05 5.20 -9.75
C ILE A 80 -6.11 3.67 -9.76
N SER A 81 -6.46 3.07 -10.90
CA SER A 81 -6.54 1.61 -11.03
C SER A 81 -5.15 0.98 -11.24
N LEU A 82 -4.80 -0.01 -10.42
CA LEU A 82 -3.51 -0.72 -10.50
C LEU A 82 -3.56 -2.02 -11.30
N GLY A 83 -4.75 -2.54 -11.62
CA GLY A 83 -4.91 -3.91 -12.15
C GLY A 83 -4.54 -4.97 -11.13
N LYS A 84 -3.89 -6.07 -11.57
CA LYS A 84 -3.47 -7.20 -10.73
C LYS A 84 -1.99 -7.09 -10.40
N VAL A 85 -1.66 -6.45 -9.28
CA VAL A 85 -0.26 -6.25 -8.82
C VAL A 85 0.07 -7.24 -7.70
N LYS A 86 1.05 -8.13 -7.90
CA LYS A 86 1.50 -9.09 -6.89
C LYS A 86 2.14 -8.43 -5.68
N ILE A 87 3.04 -7.47 -5.92
CA ILE A 87 3.83 -6.80 -4.88
C ILE A 87 3.69 -5.28 -5.07
N LEU A 88 3.20 -4.58 -4.06
CA LEU A 88 3.17 -3.11 -4.03
C LEU A 88 4.05 -2.62 -2.88
N GLU A 89 4.97 -1.71 -3.17
CA GLU A 89 5.80 -1.01 -2.18
C GLU A 89 5.58 0.50 -2.31
N LEU A 90 5.25 1.17 -1.20
CA LEU A 90 5.21 2.63 -1.11
C LEU A 90 6.24 3.11 -0.08
N CYS A 91 7.14 3.99 -0.51
CA CYS A 91 8.19 4.54 0.33
C CYS A 91 8.07 6.06 0.48
N SER A 92 8.41 6.56 1.66
CA SER A 92 8.41 7.99 1.99
C SER A 92 7.04 8.64 1.76
N HIS A 93 6.95 9.82 1.15
CA HIS A 93 5.67 10.50 0.90
C HIS A 93 4.71 9.66 0.04
N ALA A 94 5.20 8.71 -0.76
CA ALA A 94 4.34 7.86 -1.59
C ALA A 94 3.31 7.06 -0.77
N VAL A 95 3.54 6.83 0.52
CA VAL A 95 2.57 6.18 1.43
C VAL A 95 1.23 6.93 1.45
N GLU A 96 1.26 8.27 1.36
CA GLU A 96 0.04 9.10 1.38
C GLU A 96 -0.80 8.97 0.10
N THR A 97 -0.25 8.38 -0.96
CA THR A 97 -1.01 8.10 -2.20
C THR A 97 -1.92 6.88 -2.07
N LEU A 98 -1.73 6.03 -1.06
CA LEU A 98 -2.46 4.77 -0.90
C LEU A 98 -4.00 4.91 -0.97
N PRO A 99 -4.65 5.92 -0.35
CA PRO A 99 -6.11 6.10 -0.46
C PRO A 99 -6.60 6.37 -1.88
N LYS A 100 -5.72 6.80 -2.78
CA LYS A 100 -6.01 7.11 -4.18
C LYS A 100 -5.95 5.87 -5.07
N LEU A 101 -5.27 4.82 -4.59
CA LEU A 101 -5.08 3.57 -5.32
C LEU A 101 -6.32 2.67 -5.20
N LYS A 102 -6.75 2.13 -6.33
CA LYS A 102 -7.86 1.19 -6.44
C LYS A 102 -7.31 -0.21 -6.66
N PHE A 103 -7.55 -1.07 -5.67
CA PHE A 103 -7.20 -2.49 -5.72
C PHE A 103 -8.27 -3.31 -6.46
N HIS A 104 -7.90 -4.48 -6.97
CA HIS A 104 -8.84 -5.40 -7.59
C HIS A 104 -9.53 -6.26 -6.52
N GLY A 105 -10.87 -6.31 -6.51
CA GLY A 105 -11.69 -6.92 -5.45
C GLY A 105 -11.34 -8.36 -5.10
N GLU A 106 -11.25 -9.19 -6.13
CA GLU A 106 -11.02 -10.64 -5.99
C GLU A 106 -9.55 -11.05 -6.10
N TYR A 107 -8.67 -10.11 -6.38
CA TYR A 107 -7.26 -10.43 -6.56
C TYR A 107 -6.57 -10.48 -5.21
N VAL A 108 -5.88 -11.59 -4.94
CA VAL A 108 -5.11 -11.76 -3.70
C VAL A 108 -3.67 -11.29 -3.95
N MET A 109 -3.36 -10.09 -3.48
CA MET A 109 -2.01 -9.54 -3.53
C MET A 109 -1.05 -10.37 -2.67
N GLU A 110 0.17 -10.62 -3.15
CA GLU A 110 1.17 -11.35 -2.37
C GLU A 110 1.72 -10.49 -1.23
N ARG A 111 2.01 -9.20 -1.50
CA ARG A 111 2.58 -8.30 -0.48
C ARG A 111 2.24 -6.83 -0.73
N LEU A 112 1.79 -6.16 0.33
CA LEU A 112 1.76 -4.69 0.44
C LEU A 112 2.78 -4.25 1.50
N GLY A 113 3.80 -3.51 1.08
CA GLY A 113 4.81 -2.91 1.95
C GLY A 113 4.70 -1.39 1.97
N LEU A 114 4.71 -0.79 3.16
CA LEU A 114 4.69 0.65 3.37
C LEU A 114 5.84 1.04 4.31
N GLU A 115 6.67 1.98 3.88
CA GLU A 115 7.82 2.47 4.64
C GLU A 115 7.83 3.99 4.72
N ALA A 116 7.81 4.53 5.93
CA ALA A 116 7.86 5.98 6.15
C ALA A 116 8.88 6.31 7.26
N LEU A 117 10.11 6.65 6.85
CA LEU A 117 11.23 6.93 7.76
C LEU A 117 11.01 8.14 8.67
N PHE A 118 10.37 9.20 8.16
CA PHE A 118 10.12 10.44 8.88
C PHE A 118 8.63 10.68 9.09
N SER A 119 8.27 11.42 10.15
CA SER A 119 6.87 11.69 10.48
C SER A 119 6.14 12.48 9.40
N GLU A 120 6.86 13.33 8.66
CA GLU A 120 6.33 14.15 7.57
C GLU A 120 5.83 13.34 6.37
N HIS A 121 6.37 12.13 6.14
CA HIS A 121 5.89 11.20 5.12
C HIS A 121 4.45 10.68 5.38
N THR A 122 3.88 11.02 6.54
CA THR A 122 2.55 10.57 6.98
C THR A 122 1.71 11.72 7.54
N ALA A 123 2.04 12.97 7.21
CA ALA A 123 1.36 14.15 7.71
C ALA A 123 -0.15 14.18 7.41
N GLU A 124 -0.57 13.61 6.28
CA GLU A 124 -1.97 13.55 5.83
C GLU A 124 -2.72 12.34 6.40
N ILE A 125 -2.02 11.27 6.80
CA ILE A 125 -2.63 10.02 7.29
C ILE A 125 -3.57 10.25 8.50
N PRO A 126 -3.23 11.07 9.51
CA PRO A 126 -4.12 11.35 10.63
C PRO A 126 -5.50 11.91 10.23
N LYS A 127 -5.58 12.63 9.11
CA LYS A 127 -6.82 13.25 8.60
C LYS A 127 -7.77 12.24 7.97
N ILE A 128 -7.27 11.06 7.63
CA ILE A 128 -8.05 9.99 7.01
C ILE A 128 -8.98 9.36 8.06
N GLU A 129 -10.22 9.09 7.68
CA GLU A 129 -11.17 8.39 8.55
C GLU A 129 -10.73 6.94 8.81
N ASN A 130 -10.92 6.46 10.04
CA ASN A 130 -10.62 5.06 10.38
C ASN A 130 -11.50 4.10 9.56
N ASN A 131 -10.97 2.95 9.15
CA ASN A 131 -11.66 1.96 8.30
C ASN A 131 -12.17 2.51 6.94
N SER A 132 -11.53 3.53 6.37
CA SER A 132 -11.92 4.11 5.07
C SER A 132 -11.09 3.62 3.88
N ILE A 133 -9.85 3.18 4.10
CA ILE A 133 -8.96 2.72 3.03
C ILE A 133 -9.18 1.23 2.80
N TRP A 134 -9.79 0.87 1.68
CA TRP A 134 -9.94 -0.53 1.30
C TRP A 134 -8.71 -1.01 0.53
N ILE A 135 -8.07 -2.08 1.01
CA ILE A 135 -6.79 -2.60 0.47
C ILE A 135 -6.91 -3.98 -0.20
N GLY A 136 -8.13 -4.46 -0.45
CA GLY A 136 -8.36 -5.76 -1.07
C GLY A 136 -8.02 -6.97 -0.20
N LYS A 137 -7.80 -8.11 -0.86
CA LYS A 137 -7.33 -9.37 -0.26
C LYS A 137 -5.81 -9.43 -0.42
N MET A 138 -5.08 -9.87 0.61
CA MET A 138 -3.63 -10.00 0.54
C MET A 138 -3.07 -11.03 1.51
N LYS A 139 -1.93 -11.62 1.14
CA LYS A 139 -1.19 -12.57 1.97
C LYS A 139 -0.35 -11.88 3.05
N ARG A 140 0.34 -10.79 2.70
CA ARG A 140 1.29 -10.14 3.61
C ARG A 140 1.14 -8.63 3.60
N LEU A 141 1.06 -8.05 4.81
CA LEU A 141 1.07 -6.60 5.03
C LEU A 141 2.29 -6.25 5.88
N GLU A 142 3.12 -5.33 5.39
CA GLU A 142 4.32 -4.86 6.08
C GLU A 142 4.25 -3.36 6.28
N LEU A 143 4.33 -2.93 7.55
CA LEU A 143 4.34 -1.52 7.92
C LEU A 143 5.61 -1.21 8.70
N HIS A 144 6.41 -0.29 8.16
CA HIS A 144 7.71 0.09 8.69
C HIS A 144 7.69 1.55 9.15
N PHE A 145 8.22 1.78 10.35
CA PHE A 145 8.42 3.10 10.96
C PHE A 145 7.08 3.86 11.10
N TYR A 146 7.01 5.13 10.69
CA TYR A 146 5.78 5.93 10.80
C TYR A 146 4.63 5.39 9.95
N ALA A 147 4.88 4.50 8.97
CA ALA A 147 3.83 3.92 8.14
C ALA A 147 2.87 3.06 8.98
N ILE A 148 3.28 2.61 10.18
CA ILE A 148 2.39 1.90 11.10
C ILE A 148 1.13 2.71 11.38
N GLU A 149 1.21 4.05 11.47
CA GLU A 149 0.09 4.96 11.78
C GLU A 149 -1.11 4.82 10.84
N ILE A 150 -0.93 4.26 9.64
CA ILE A 150 -2.01 4.01 8.68
C ILE A 150 -2.89 2.81 9.05
N LEU A 151 -2.42 1.92 9.93
CA LEU A 151 -3.10 0.67 10.28
C LEU A 151 -4.57 0.84 10.71
N PRO A 152 -4.97 1.83 11.53
CA PRO A 152 -6.37 2.08 11.89
C PRO A 152 -7.24 2.54 10.71
N LYS A 153 -6.63 2.99 9.62
CA LYS A 153 -7.31 3.51 8.42
C LYS A 153 -7.74 2.38 7.49
N PHE A 154 -7.17 1.18 7.64
CA PHE A 154 -7.48 0.05 6.79
C PHE A 154 -8.86 -0.55 7.05
N ARG A 155 -9.56 -0.81 5.95
CA ARG A 155 -10.76 -1.63 5.85
C ARG A 155 -10.38 -2.96 5.22
N ILE A 156 -9.95 -3.90 6.06
CA ILE A 156 -9.57 -5.25 5.64
C ILE A 156 -10.85 -6.04 5.28
N HIS A 157 -10.77 -6.88 4.26
CA HIS A 157 -11.92 -7.72 3.88
C HIS A 157 -12.16 -8.82 4.93
N ARG A 158 -13.41 -9.03 5.37
CA ARG A 158 -13.77 -10.05 6.40
C ARG A 158 -13.32 -11.46 6.03
N GLU A 159 -13.34 -11.77 4.74
CA GLU A 159 -12.93 -13.07 4.24
C GLU A 159 -11.41 -13.22 4.11
N ASN A 160 -10.64 -12.13 4.17
CA ASN A 160 -9.19 -12.19 4.03
C ASN A 160 -8.58 -13.01 5.17
N VAL A 161 -7.78 -14.01 4.81
CA VAL A 161 -6.94 -14.75 5.74
C VAL A 161 -5.50 -14.38 5.42
N MET A 162 -4.96 -13.42 6.15
CA MET A 162 -3.60 -12.92 5.96
C MET A 162 -2.60 -13.96 6.48
N GLU A 163 -1.55 -14.24 5.72
CA GLU A 163 -0.45 -15.10 6.15
C GLU A 163 0.40 -14.41 7.22
N GLU A 164 0.77 -13.14 7.02
CA GLU A 164 1.60 -12.41 7.96
C GLU A 164 1.31 -10.90 7.99
N LEU A 165 1.15 -10.35 9.20
CA LEU A 165 1.22 -8.92 9.48
C LEU A 165 2.57 -8.59 10.11
N VAL A 166 3.41 -7.81 9.43
CA VAL A 166 4.70 -7.34 9.93
C VAL A 166 4.57 -5.88 10.36
N LEU A 167 4.99 -5.57 11.58
CA LEU A 167 5.02 -4.22 12.12
C LEU A 167 6.42 -3.95 12.65
N ASN A 168 7.17 -3.05 12.02
CA ASN A 168 8.51 -2.69 12.47
C ASN A 168 8.59 -1.24 12.96
N ALA A 169 8.97 -1.05 14.23
CA ALA A 169 9.17 0.27 14.81
C ALA A 169 10.49 0.34 15.57
N ASP A 170 11.52 0.88 14.93
CA ASP A 170 12.86 1.02 15.52
C ASP A 170 12.95 2.12 16.59
N SER A 171 12.02 3.08 16.59
CA SER A 171 11.86 4.12 17.61
C SER A 171 10.48 4.05 18.26
N PRO A 172 10.33 4.39 19.57
CA PRO A 172 9.02 4.56 20.18
C PRO A 172 8.18 5.67 19.53
N GLU A 173 8.79 6.65 18.86
CA GLU A 173 8.06 7.74 18.20
C GLU A 173 7.11 7.20 17.11
N HIS A 174 7.55 6.18 16.36
CA HIS A 174 6.81 5.55 15.25
C HIS A 174 5.42 5.01 15.64
N ILE A 175 5.18 4.76 16.93
CA ILE A 175 3.93 4.15 17.42
C ILE A 175 3.11 5.08 18.31
N THR A 176 3.56 6.32 18.52
CA THR A 176 2.96 7.25 19.49
C THR A 176 1.48 7.45 19.22
N LYS A 177 1.11 7.77 17.98
CA LYS A 177 -0.30 8.01 17.60
C LYS A 177 -1.17 6.76 17.72
N ILE A 178 -0.62 5.57 17.44
CA ILE A 178 -1.38 4.32 17.57
C ILE A 178 -1.62 3.94 19.03
N LEU A 179 -0.71 4.27 19.93
CA LEU A 179 -0.90 3.98 21.36
C LEU A 179 -2.10 4.73 21.96
N GLU A 180 -2.54 5.82 21.34
CA GLU A 180 -3.75 6.57 21.72
C GLU A 180 -5.05 5.81 21.40
N ALA A 181 -4.99 4.81 20.51
CA ALA A 181 -6.14 3.97 20.20
C ALA A 181 -6.61 3.20 21.44
N LYS A 182 -7.91 2.90 21.49
CA LYS A 182 -8.46 2.03 22.54
C LYS A 182 -7.94 0.60 22.33
N ASP A 183 -7.88 -0.16 23.42
CA ASP A 183 -7.48 -1.56 23.32
C ASP A 183 -8.47 -2.32 22.44
N LYS A 184 -7.94 -3.20 21.58
CA LYS A 184 -8.71 -3.97 20.58
C LYS A 184 -9.60 -3.12 19.67
N SER A 185 -9.26 -1.86 19.40
CA SER A 185 -10.05 -1.02 18.49
C SER A 185 -9.60 -1.08 17.04
N ILE A 186 -8.43 -1.66 16.76
CA ILE A 186 -7.88 -1.75 15.40
C ILE A 186 -8.08 -3.17 14.90
N TRP A 187 -9.11 -3.37 14.07
CA TRP A 187 -9.47 -4.69 13.57
C TRP A 187 -8.61 -5.10 12.37
N ILE A 188 -7.93 -6.24 12.48
CA ILE A 188 -7.03 -6.81 11.46
C ILE A 188 -7.68 -8.01 10.75
N GLY A 189 -8.71 -8.61 11.35
CA GLY A 189 -9.35 -9.81 10.82
C GLY A 189 -8.59 -11.09 11.13
N ARG A 190 -8.57 -12.04 10.19
CA ARG A 190 -7.95 -13.36 10.36
C ARG A 190 -6.51 -13.33 9.85
N VAL A 191 -5.56 -13.74 10.70
CA VAL A 191 -4.13 -13.72 10.38
C VAL A 191 -3.45 -14.96 10.94
N ARG A 192 -2.52 -15.57 10.19
CA ARG A 192 -1.75 -16.74 10.69
C ARG A 192 -0.61 -16.32 11.60
N LYS A 193 0.03 -15.19 11.31
CA LYS A 193 1.19 -14.68 12.08
C LYS A 193 1.17 -13.16 12.21
N VAL A 194 1.44 -12.65 13.41
CA VAL A 194 1.72 -11.23 13.65
C VAL A 194 3.16 -11.11 14.15
N SER A 195 3.97 -10.34 13.43
CA SER A 195 5.41 -10.18 13.64
C SER A 195 5.72 -8.72 14.04
N PRO A 196 5.47 -8.35 15.31
CA PRO A 196 5.88 -7.04 15.82
C PRO A 196 7.37 -7.04 16.18
N ILE A 197 8.12 -6.11 15.59
CA ILE A 197 9.57 -5.94 15.75
C ILE A 197 9.84 -4.69 16.59
N GLU A 198 10.86 -4.75 17.44
CA GLU A 198 11.26 -3.67 18.36
C GLU A 198 10.08 -3.04 19.14
N HIS A 199 9.84 -1.74 19.01
CA HIS A 199 8.83 -1.01 19.77
C HIS A 199 7.40 -1.39 19.35
N ALA A 200 7.18 -1.97 18.16
CA ALA A 200 5.86 -2.37 17.68
C ALA A 200 5.21 -3.43 18.58
N LYS A 201 5.97 -4.14 19.41
CA LYS A 201 5.44 -5.07 20.42
C LYS A 201 4.47 -4.38 21.39
N ARG A 202 4.63 -3.08 21.64
CA ARG A 202 3.79 -2.28 22.55
C ARG A 202 2.38 -2.03 22.01
N ILE A 203 2.18 -2.08 20.69
CA ILE A 203 0.86 -1.84 20.09
C ILE A 203 0.03 -3.12 19.94
N LYS A 204 0.55 -4.29 20.33
CA LYS A 204 -0.17 -5.57 20.22
C LYS A 204 -1.53 -5.55 20.91
N GLY A 205 -1.66 -4.88 22.05
CA GLY A 205 -2.94 -4.75 22.79
C GLY A 205 -3.99 -3.87 22.08
N LYS A 206 -3.57 -3.06 21.10
CA LYS A 206 -4.47 -2.21 20.30
C LYS A 206 -5.14 -2.98 19.17
N LEU A 207 -4.55 -4.10 18.75
CA LEU A 207 -5.00 -4.89 17.62
C LEU A 207 -6.08 -5.91 18.05
N ASP A 208 -7.12 -6.03 17.23
CA ASP A 208 -8.14 -7.07 17.31
C ASP A 208 -7.99 -8.01 16.10
N PHE A 209 -7.61 -9.25 16.35
CA PHE A 209 -7.36 -10.25 15.31
C PHE A 209 -7.64 -11.65 15.79
N THR A 210 -8.00 -12.52 14.84
CA THR A 210 -8.15 -13.96 15.06
C THR A 210 -6.93 -14.66 14.49
N LEU A 211 -6.19 -15.37 15.34
CA LEU A 211 -5.09 -16.23 14.89
C LEU A 211 -5.65 -17.51 14.28
N ILE A 212 -5.26 -17.80 13.04
CA ILE A 212 -5.60 -19.06 12.36
C ILE A 212 -4.47 -20.04 12.57
N THR A 213 -4.78 -21.17 13.20
CA THR A 213 -3.83 -22.26 13.39
C THR A 213 -3.77 -23.12 12.13
N PRO A 214 -2.67 -23.85 11.89
CA PRO A 214 -2.57 -24.77 10.76
C PRO A 214 -3.69 -25.82 10.71
N ASP A 215 -4.26 -26.16 11.86
CA ASP A 215 -5.25 -27.25 12.02
C ASP A 215 -6.68 -26.83 11.67
N ASP A 216 -6.95 -25.54 11.45
CA ASP A 216 -8.29 -25.01 11.09
C ASP A 216 -8.67 -25.27 9.60
N GLN A 217 -8.03 -26.23 8.92
CA GLN A 217 -8.23 -26.54 7.50
C GLN A 217 -9.11 -27.77 7.23
N GLU A 218 -9.58 -28.50 8.25
CA GLU A 218 -10.54 -29.58 8.06
C GLU A 218 -11.93 -29.15 8.53
N GLU A 219 -12.85 -29.09 7.55
CA GLU A 219 -14.33 -29.12 7.62
C GLU A 219 -14.94 -28.04 6.74
N ASN A 220 -14.79 -28.19 5.42
CA ASN A 220 -15.78 -27.72 4.43
C ASN A 220 -15.67 -28.55 3.14
N GLY A 221 -15.59 -29.86 3.33
CA GLY A 221 -15.73 -30.87 2.29
C GLY A 221 -16.53 -32.03 2.85
N GLY A 222 -17.82 -31.80 3.06
CA GLY A 222 -18.77 -32.83 3.48
C GLY A 222 -19.99 -32.76 2.57
N ASP A 223 -19.99 -33.67 1.59
CA ASP A 223 -21.05 -34.21 0.72
C ASP A 223 -22.16 -33.30 0.14
#